data_AF-A0A7C4SV11-F1
#
_entry.id   AF-A0A7C4SV11-F1
#
_cell.length_a   1.000
_cell.length_b   1.000
_cell.length_c   1.000
_cell.angle_alpha   90.00
_cell.angle_beta   90.00
_cell.angle_gamma   90.00
#
_symmetry.space_group_name_H-M   'P 1'
#
loop_
_entity.id
_entity.type
_entity.pdbx_description
1 polymer ?
#
loop_
_entity_poly.entity_id
_entity_poly.type
_entity_poly.pdbx_seq_one_letter_code
_entity_poly.pdbx_strand_id
1 'polypeptide(L)'
;MTATCPNCQNEVQQPTKIWSIASDLDQRGGFSEKRIALYVCERCQTKFPIVAGSKRFRIVHEAELAFLRKKAAEGEELAVKVREMSEKIRLLSTELESVKKALELERLRNRRDGLHNEVEYLREIKRGFQEELAKLEGEGWKK
;
A
#
# COMPACT_ATOMS: atom_id res chain seq x y z
N MET A 1 29.96 17.31 9.30
CA MET A 1 30.53 15.96 9.11
C MET A 1 31.81 15.95 9.91
N THR A 2 31.87 15.15 10.97
CA THR A 2 33.07 15.00 11.79
C THR A 2 33.94 13.87 11.25
N ALA A 3 35.24 13.94 11.51
CA ALA A 3 36.22 12.99 11.04
C ALA A 3 37.18 12.61 12.16
N THR A 4 37.39 11.31 12.38
CA THR A 4 38.32 10.83 13.40
C THR A 4 39.75 10.82 12.85
N CYS A 5 40.69 11.45 13.57
CA CYS A 5 42.09 11.45 13.19
C CYS A 5 42.66 10.02 13.25
N PRO A 6 43.28 9.50 12.16
CA PRO A 6 43.81 8.14 12.15
C PRO A 6 45.03 7.94 13.06
N ASN A 7 45.67 9.03 13.49
CA ASN A 7 46.89 8.99 14.31
C ASN A 7 46.59 9.06 15.82
N CYS A 8 45.76 10.01 16.26
CA CYS A 8 45.48 10.23 17.69
C CYS A 8 44.02 10.07 18.10
N GLN A 9 43.17 9.61 17.17
CA GLN A 9 41.72 9.37 17.37
C GLN A 9 40.90 10.59 17.78
N ASN A 10 41.47 11.80 17.74
CA ASN A 10 40.73 13.03 18.01
C ASN A 10 39.70 13.32 16.90
N GLU A 11 38.51 13.74 17.28
CA GLU A 11 37.50 14.18 16.33
C GLU A 11 37.84 15.57 15.77
N VAL A 12 37.75 15.71 14.45
CA VAL A 12 37.98 16.95 13.71
C VAL A 12 36.68 17.36 13.05
N GLN A 13 36.23 18.59 13.30
CA GLN A 13 34.87 19.05 12.96
C GLN A 13 34.72 19.49 11.50
N GLN A 14 35.74 20.12 10.92
CA GLN A 14 35.65 20.67 9.57
C GLN A 14 36.89 20.34 8.74
N PRO A 15 36.72 20.03 7.45
CA PRO A 15 37.83 19.87 6.54
C PRO A 15 38.42 21.24 6.18
N THR A 16 39.74 21.29 6.03
CA THR A 16 40.48 22.46 5.58
C THR A 16 40.31 22.70 4.08
N LYS A 17 40.09 21.64 3.30
CA LYS A 17 39.89 21.73 1.85
C LYS A 17 39.00 20.60 1.36
N ILE A 18 38.15 20.90 0.37
CA ILE A 18 37.35 19.91 -0.35
C ILE A 18 37.62 20.05 -1.84
N TRP A 19 37.79 18.93 -2.55
CA TRP A 19 37.90 18.91 -4.00
C TRP A 19 37.29 17.64 -4.58
N SER A 20 37.02 17.66 -5.88
CA SER A 20 36.57 16.49 -6.62
C SER A 20 37.72 15.85 -7.39
N ILE A 21 37.71 14.52 -7.47
CA ILE A 21 38.57 13.73 -8.35
C ILE A 21 37.67 12.89 -9.23
N ALA A 22 37.72 13.12 -10.54
CA ALA A 22 37.09 12.25 -11.52
C ALA A 22 38.00 11.05 -11.81
N SER A 23 37.41 9.86 -11.94
CA SER A 23 38.09 8.71 -12.51
C SER A 23 38.16 8.83 -14.03
N ASP A 24 39.01 8.01 -14.64
CA ASP A 24 38.99 7.82 -16.08
C ASP A 24 37.63 7.29 -16.56
N LEU A 25 37.37 7.51 -17.84
CA LEU A 25 36.22 6.96 -18.52
C LEU A 25 36.40 5.46 -18.73
N ASP A 26 35.36 4.68 -18.43
CA ASP A 26 35.28 3.29 -18.81
C ASP A 26 34.94 3.13 -20.32
N GLN A 27 34.96 1.89 -20.81
CA GLN A 27 34.65 1.56 -22.20
C GLN A 27 33.22 1.97 -22.65
N ARG A 28 32.35 2.32 -21.71
CA ARG A 28 30.95 2.72 -21.94
C ARG A 28 30.72 4.21 -21.65
N GLY A 29 31.78 5.00 -21.48
CA GLY A 29 31.70 6.43 -21.16
C GLY A 29 31.24 6.71 -19.73
N GLY A 30 31.27 5.71 -18.85
CA GLY A 30 31.02 5.84 -17.42
C GLY A 30 32.23 6.38 -16.68
N PHE A 31 32.02 7.25 -15.70
CA PHE A 31 33.08 7.67 -14.78
C PHE A 31 32.50 7.94 -13.39
N SER A 32 33.38 7.97 -12.39
CA SER A 32 33.01 8.31 -11.02
C SER A 32 33.68 9.59 -10.59
N GLU A 33 32.96 10.44 -9.87
CA GLU A 33 33.51 11.61 -9.21
C GLU A 33 33.52 11.35 -7.70
N LYS A 34 34.71 11.34 -7.09
CA LYS A 34 34.89 11.23 -5.65
C LYS A 34 35.16 12.61 -5.08
N ARG A 35 34.37 13.02 -4.10
CA ARG A 35 34.60 14.26 -3.36
C ARG A 35 35.49 13.96 -2.17
N ILE A 36 36.70 14.50 -2.16
CA ILE A 36 37.69 14.31 -1.10
C ILE A 36 37.70 15.53 -0.20
N ALA A 37 37.67 15.28 1.11
CA ALA A 37 37.78 16.29 2.16
C ALA A 37 39.08 16.07 2.93
N LEU A 38 39.96 17.07 2.98
CA LEU A 38 41.21 17.04 3.74
C LEU A 38 40.99 17.66 5.11
N TYR A 39 41.29 16.89 6.14
CA TYR A 39 41.25 17.34 7.52
C TYR A 39 42.67 17.54 8.04
N VAL A 40 42.81 18.45 9.01
CA VAL A 40 44.03 18.63 9.79
C VAL A 40 43.66 18.47 11.26
N CYS A 41 44.30 17.53 11.95
CA CYS A 41 44.05 17.33 13.36
C CYS A 41 44.72 18.42 14.20
N GLU A 42 43.95 19.14 15.01
CA GLU A 42 44.50 20.20 15.88
C GLU A 42 45.44 19.64 16.96
N ARG A 43 45.22 18.39 17.40
CA ARG A 43 45.98 17.74 18.48
C ARG A 43 47.38 17.28 18.07
N CYS A 44 47.51 16.66 16.90
CA CYS A 44 48.78 16.06 16.43
C CYS A 44 49.24 16.57 15.06
N GLN A 45 48.54 17.55 14.49
CA GLN A 45 48.84 18.19 13.20
C GLN A 45 48.86 17.24 11.98
N THR A 46 48.40 15.99 12.15
CA THR A 46 48.28 15.03 11.04
C THR A 46 47.25 15.50 10.02
N LYS A 47 47.64 15.56 8.75
CA LYS A 47 46.76 15.82 7.61
C LYS A 47 46.27 14.49 7.05
N PHE A 48 44.96 14.35 6.84
CA PHE A 48 44.40 13.09 6.33
C PHE A 48 43.17 13.34 5.43
N PRO A 49 43.10 12.70 4.26
CA PRO A 49 41.95 12.80 3.37
C PRO A 49 40.86 11.80 3.77
N ILE A 50 39.60 12.18 3.55
CA ILE A 50 38.42 11.32 3.66
C ILE A 50 37.55 11.49 2.42
N VAL A 51 36.95 10.40 1.94
CA VAL A 51 35.93 10.44 0.90
C VAL A 51 34.61 10.95 1.50
N ALA A 52 34.24 12.18 1.15
CA ALA A 52 33.02 12.86 1.61
C ALA A 52 31.82 12.68 0.66
N GLY A 53 31.99 11.91 -0.41
CA GLY A 53 30.94 11.60 -1.37
C GLY A 53 31.48 10.89 -2.61
N SER A 54 30.60 10.15 -3.28
CA SER A 54 30.90 9.47 -4.54
C SER A 54 29.67 9.57 -5.45
N LYS A 55 29.87 10.01 -6.69
CA LYS A 55 28.84 10.03 -7.73
C LYS A 55 29.32 9.22 -8.93
N ARG A 56 28.39 8.57 -9.63
CA ARG A 56 28.65 7.90 -10.89
C ARG A 56 27.91 8.62 -12.00
N PHE A 57 28.61 8.85 -13.09
CA PHE A 57 28.13 9.52 -14.27
C PHE A 57 28.33 8.61 -15.48
N ARG A 58 27.52 8.83 -16.51
CA ARG A 58 27.71 8.20 -17.81
C ARG A 58 27.45 9.25 -18.87
N ILE A 59 28.42 9.41 -19.77
CA ILE A 59 28.25 10.22 -20.96
C ILE A 59 27.36 9.41 -21.91
N VAL A 60 26.22 9.97 -22.28
CA VAL A 60 25.26 9.36 -23.20
C VAL A 60 25.10 10.26 -24.42
N HIS A 61 24.85 9.64 -25.58
CA HIS A 61 24.54 10.39 -26.79
C HIS A 61 23.18 11.10 -26.62
N GLU A 62 23.01 12.26 -27.25
CA GLU A 62 21.77 13.05 -27.12
C GLU A 62 20.51 12.25 -27.52
N ALA A 63 20.61 11.48 -28.60
CA ALA A 63 19.54 10.57 -29.03
C ALA A 63 19.18 9.52 -27.98
N GLU A 64 20.17 8.95 -27.27
CA GLU A 64 19.93 8.00 -26.17
C GLU A 64 19.27 8.71 -24.99
N LEU A 65 19.69 9.92 -24.66
CA LEU A 65 19.07 10.73 -23.61
C LEU A 65 17.61 11.05 -23.93
N ALA A 66 17.30 11.45 -25.17
CA ALA A 66 15.93 11.70 -25.61
C ALA A 66 15.05 10.45 -25.50
N PHE A 67 15.57 9.29 -25.90
CA PHE A 67 14.90 8.01 -25.76
C PHE A 67 14.63 7.64 -24.29
N LEU A 68 15.62 7.79 -23.41
CA LEU A 68 15.48 7.52 -21.98
C LEU A 68 14.45 8.46 -21.33
N ARG A 69 14.43 9.74 -21.70
CA ARG A 69 13.42 10.70 -21.24
C ARG A 69 12.02 10.31 -21.68
N LYS A 70 11.84 9.88 -22.93
CA LYS A 70 10.55 9.41 -23.43
C LYS A 70 10.07 8.19 -22.63
N LYS A 71 10.94 7.20 -22.42
CA LYS A 71 10.63 6.02 -21.59
C LYS A 71 10.28 6.38 -20.14
N ALA A 72 10.97 7.35 -19.55
CA ALA A 72 10.66 7.81 -18.20
C ALA A 72 9.27 8.46 -18.14
N ALA A 73 8.91 9.27 -19.14
CA ALA A 73 7.58 9.87 -19.24
C ALA A 73 6.47 8.83 -19.44
N GLU A 74 6.69 7.84 -20.32
CA GLU A 74 5.79 6.70 -20.50
C GLU A 74 5.61 5.90 -19.19
N GLY A 75 6.70 5.73 -18.42
CA GLY A 75 6.67 5.09 -17.11
C GLY A 75 5.83 5.84 -16.08
N GLU A 76 5.93 7.17 -16.05
CA GLU A 76 5.12 8.04 -15.17
C GLU A 76 3.64 7.96 -15.55
N GLU A 77 3.31 8.02 -16.84
CA GLU A 77 1.94 7.88 -17.33
C GLU A 77 1.33 6.52 -16.95
N LEU A 78 2.10 5.44 -17.13
CA LEU A 78 1.69 4.10 -16.71
C LEU A 78 1.46 4.04 -15.19
N ALA A 79 2.32 4.65 -14.38
CA ALA A 79 2.16 4.70 -12.93
C ALA A 79 0.88 5.43 -12.51
N VAL A 80 0.53 6.55 -13.17
CA VAL A 80 -0.74 7.25 -12.97
C VAL A 80 -1.91 6.32 -13.29
N LYS A 81 -1.90 5.69 -14.46
CA LYS A 81 -2.98 4.81 -14.92
C LYS A 81 -3.18 3.60 -14.00
N VAL A 82 -2.10 3.02 -13.48
CA VAL A 82 -2.16 1.94 -12.50
C VAL A 82 -2.86 2.41 -11.23
N ARG A 83 -2.50 3.59 -10.69
CA ARG A 83 -3.17 4.15 -9.51
C ARG A 83 -4.66 4.35 -9.73
N GLU A 84 -5.05 4.92 -10.88
CA GLU A 84 -6.46 5.12 -11.23
C GLU A 84 -7.23 3.80 -11.34
N MET A 85 -6.64 2.78 -11.96
CA MET A 85 -7.25 1.46 -12.07
C MET A 85 -7.39 0.79 -10.70
N SER A 86 -6.38 0.89 -9.84
CA SER A 86 -6.45 0.37 -8.47
C SER A 86 -7.58 1.01 -7.67
N GLU A 87 -7.78 2.32 -7.81
CA GLU A 87 -8.87 3.02 -7.13
C GLU A 87 -10.24 2.60 -7.67
N LYS A 88 -10.38 2.45 -8.99
CA LYS A 88 -11.61 1.92 -9.59
C LYS A 88 -11.94 0.51 -9.10
N ILE A 89 -10.94 -0.37 -9.00
CA ILE A 89 -11.11 -1.74 -8.47
C ILE A 89 -11.59 -1.69 -7.02
N ARG A 90 -11.04 -0.79 -6.20
CA ARG A 90 -11.44 -0.61 -4.79
C ARG A 90 -12.90 -0.18 -4.66
N LEU A 91 -13.32 0.80 -5.47
CA LEU A 91 -14.70 1.29 -5.50
C LEU A 91 -15.68 0.18 -5.93
N LEU A 92 -15.40 -0.47 -7.06
CA LEU A 92 -16.23 -1.56 -7.58
C LEU A 92 -16.33 -2.74 -6.61
N SER A 93 -15.25 -3.05 -5.89
CA SER A 93 -15.27 -4.10 -4.87
C SER A 93 -16.16 -3.75 -3.69
N THR A 94 -16.20 -2.46 -3.31
CA THR A 94 -17.08 -1.95 -2.25
C THR A 94 -18.54 -1.97 -2.67
N GLU A 95 -18.83 -1.53 -3.89
CA GLU A 95 -20.18 -1.59 -4.48
C GLU A 95 -20.69 -3.04 -4.58
N LEU A 96 -19.84 -3.96 -5.06
CA LEU A 96 -20.18 -5.38 -5.15
C LEU A 96 -20.56 -5.95 -3.79
N GLU A 97 -19.81 -5.63 -2.74
CA GLU A 97 -20.10 -6.10 -1.38
C GLU A 97 -21.40 -5.51 -0.83
N SER A 98 -21.67 -4.24 -1.11
CA SER A 98 -22.94 -3.59 -0.75
C SER A 98 -24.13 -4.28 -1.43
N VAL A 99 -24.03 -4.55 -2.73
CA VAL A 99 -25.09 -5.23 -3.49
C VAL A 99 -25.32 -6.65 -2.98
N LYS A 100 -24.24 -7.40 -2.69
CA LYS A 100 -24.36 -8.75 -2.09
C LYS A 100 -25.11 -8.73 -0.76
N LYS A 101 -24.81 -7.77 0.12
CA LYS A 101 -25.51 -7.61 1.40
C LYS A 101 -26.98 -7.26 1.21
N ALA A 102 -27.29 -6.35 0.29
CA ALA A 102 -28.67 -5.99 -0.01
C ALA A 102 -29.48 -7.19 -0.53
N LEU A 103 -28.89 -7.98 -1.42
CA LEU A 103 -29.53 -9.20 -1.96
C LEU A 103 -29.79 -10.24 -0.87
N GLU A 104 -28.83 -10.46 0.03
CA GLU A 104 -29.00 -11.42 1.13
C GLU A 104 -30.06 -10.95 2.13
N LEU A 105 -30.11 -9.65 2.45
CA LEU A 105 -31.18 -9.08 3.29
C LEU A 105 -32.56 -9.30 2.68
N GLU A 106 -32.71 -9.11 1.37
CA GLU A 106 -33.98 -9.32 0.68
C GLU A 106 -34.38 -10.81 0.69
N ARG A 107 -33.41 -11.70 0.48
CA ARG A 107 -33.63 -13.14 0.60
C ARG A 107 -34.10 -13.53 2.01
N LEU A 108 -33.48 -12.98 3.05
CA LEU A 108 -33.86 -13.24 4.44
C LEU A 108 -35.24 -12.67 4.78
N ARG A 109 -35.59 -11.49 4.26
CA ARG A 109 -36.93 -10.90 4.42
C ARG A 109 -38.01 -11.79 3.82
N ASN A 110 -37.83 -12.21 2.57
CA ASN A 110 -38.75 -13.13 1.90
C ASN A 110 -38.93 -14.44 2.67
N ARG A 111 -37.84 -15.00 3.20
CA ARG A 111 -37.91 -16.20 4.04
C ARG A 111 -38.66 -15.96 5.35
N ARG A 112 -38.43 -14.82 6.01
CA ARG A 112 -39.12 -14.43 7.24
C ARG A 112 -40.61 -14.23 6.99
N ASP A 113 -40.99 -13.61 5.90
CA ASP A 113 -42.40 -13.38 5.53
C ASP A 113 -43.10 -14.72 5.21
N GLY A 114 -42.44 -15.63 4.50
CA GLY A 114 -42.95 -16.98 4.26
C GLY A 114 -43.18 -17.78 5.54
N LEU A 115 -42.19 -17.79 6.45
CA LEU A 115 -42.32 -18.46 7.75
C LEU A 115 -43.39 -17.82 8.64
N HIS A 116 -43.53 -16.49 8.60
CA HIS A 116 -44.55 -15.79 9.35
C HIS A 116 -45.96 -16.22 8.90
N ASN A 117 -46.19 -16.27 7.57
CA ASN A 117 -47.46 -16.72 7.01
C ASN A 117 -47.78 -18.17 7.37
N GLU A 118 -46.77 -19.06 7.35
CA GLU A 118 -46.95 -20.46 7.74
C GLU A 118 -47.31 -20.60 9.23
N VAL A 119 -46.64 -19.83 10.11
CA VAL A 119 -46.96 -19.81 11.54
C VAL A 119 -48.38 -19.31 11.79
N GLU A 120 -48.81 -18.23 11.12
CA GLU A 120 -50.18 -17.73 11.25
C GLU A 120 -51.19 -18.77 10.77
N TYR A 121 -50.98 -19.39 9.61
CA TYR A 121 -51.83 -20.47 9.11
C TYR A 121 -51.96 -21.64 10.11
N LEU A 122 -50.83 -22.09 10.68
CA LEU A 122 -50.84 -23.18 11.67
C LEU A 122 -51.55 -22.77 12.98
N ARG A 123 -51.46 -21.49 13.38
CA ARG A 123 -52.20 -20.97 14.54
C ARG A 123 -53.70 -20.99 14.30
N GLU A 124 -54.14 -20.63 13.09
CA GLU A 124 -55.55 -20.69 12.72
C GLU A 124 -56.08 -22.13 12.70
N ILE A 125 -55.34 -23.07 12.11
CA ILE A 125 -55.70 -24.49 12.14
C ILE A 125 -55.78 -24.99 13.59
N LYS A 126 -54.79 -24.68 14.42
CA LYS A 126 -54.77 -25.07 15.82
C LYS A 126 -56.00 -24.53 16.56
N ARG A 127 -56.35 -23.27 16.34
CA ARG A 127 -57.54 -22.65 16.93
C ARG A 127 -58.82 -23.38 16.49
N GLY A 128 -58.95 -23.70 15.21
CA GLY A 128 -60.07 -24.50 14.69
C GLY A 128 -60.19 -25.85 15.39
N PHE A 129 -59.08 -26.60 15.52
CA PHE A 129 -59.09 -27.87 16.25
C PHE A 129 -59.43 -27.71 17.74
N GLN A 130 -58.94 -26.66 18.39
CA GLN A 130 -59.27 -26.39 19.80
C GLN A 130 -60.77 -26.09 19.99
N GLU A 131 -61.39 -25.35 19.06
CA GLU A 131 -62.83 -25.08 19.08
C GLU A 131 -63.64 -26.36 18.84
N GLU A 132 -63.22 -27.23 17.93
CA GLU A 132 -63.86 -28.53 17.69
C GLU A 132 -63.75 -29.46 18.91
N LEU A 133 -62.58 -29.55 19.54
CA LEU A 133 -62.39 -30.31 20.78
C LEU A 133 -63.31 -29.79 21.88
N ALA A 134 -63.40 -28.47 22.07
CA ALA A 134 -64.30 -27.88 23.07
C ALA A 134 -65.79 -28.18 22.81
N LYS A 135 -66.21 -28.25 21.54
CA LYS A 135 -67.58 -28.66 21.18
C LYS A 135 -67.83 -30.13 21.54
N LEU A 136 -66.90 -31.03 21.19
CA LEU A 136 -67.02 -32.45 21.50
C LEU A 136 -67.01 -32.72 23.01
N GLU A 137 -66.19 -32.00 23.78
CA GLU A 137 -66.17 -32.07 25.24
C GLU A 137 -67.44 -31.48 25.88
N GLY A 138 -68.03 -30.45 25.28
CA GLY A 138 -69.30 -29.86 25.72
C GLY A 138 -70.55 -30.67 25.35
N GLU A 139 -70.52 -31.37 24.20
CA GLU A 139 -71.58 -32.28 23.76
C GLU A 139 -71.47 -33.67 24.44
N GLY A 140 -70.26 -34.05 24.88
CA GLY A 140 -69.94 -35.29 25.57
C GLY A 140 -70.35 -35.38 27.06
N TRP A 141 -71.20 -34.47 27.56
CA TRP A 141 -71.80 -34.61 28.90
C TRP A 141 -73.31 -34.35 28.91
N LYS A 142 -74.03 -34.91 27.93
CA LYS A 142 -75.46 -35.21 28.10
C LYS A 142 -75.79 -36.61 27.60
N LYS A 143 -75.79 -37.52 28.58
CA LYS A 143 -76.21 -38.93 28.59
C LYS A 143 -75.21 -39.96 28.10
#